data_AF-A0A7S4JLV1-F1
#
_entry.id   AF-A0A7S4JLV1-F1
#
_cell.length_a   1.000
_cell.length_b   1.000
_cell.length_c   1.000
_cell.angle_alpha   90.00
_cell.angle_beta   90.00
_cell.angle_gamma   90.00
#
_symmetry.space_group_name_H-M   'P 1'
#
loop_
_entity.id
_entity.type
_entity.pdbx_description
1 polymer ?
#
loop_
_entity_poly.entity_id
_entity_poly.type
_entity_poly.pdbx_seq_one_letter_code
_entity_poly.pdbx_strand_id
1 'polypeptide(L)'
;MFVCNCFISHWIVPVHLIHKRLLHGYEVGMQTGDTGFAMLSIQLHCQLSQYVGKPLSLIDAELQTYMQQMIDHKQEKCRVHLLPVWQLVMNLIGCSKEPSILSGEAMQLEDMLRHCDENRDDMLRNNIESHQIWSGFYFGEYEFCGRLVLATKRKTKRATPLTWRRALFDGLTAFELARRTKSRKWKTHAQEVTAKVRGWVEKGNVNCTHVHILFEAEKAALEGKDTEAREKYKKAISTASRHGFLNDRALANE
;
A
#
# COMPACT_ATOMS: atom_id res chain seq x y z
N MET A 1 17.51 -7.42 -12.10
CA MET A 1 17.30 -6.55 -10.92
C MET A 1 15.86 -6.52 -10.44
N PHE A 2 14.87 -6.37 -11.32
CA PHE A 2 13.44 -6.36 -10.96
C PHE A 2 12.99 -7.57 -10.12
N VAL A 3 13.21 -8.80 -10.62
CA VAL A 3 12.70 -10.04 -10.00
C VAL A 3 13.14 -10.19 -8.54
N CYS A 4 14.44 -10.03 -8.25
CA CYS A 4 14.95 -10.11 -6.88
C CYS A 4 14.32 -9.04 -5.99
N ASN A 5 14.22 -7.80 -6.46
CA ASN A 5 13.64 -6.71 -5.67
C ASN A 5 12.15 -6.90 -5.40
N CYS A 6 11.42 -7.38 -6.40
CA CYS A 6 9.99 -7.63 -6.35
C CYS A 6 9.64 -8.82 -5.43
N PHE A 7 10.37 -9.93 -5.48
CA PHE A 7 9.97 -11.18 -4.81
C PHE A 7 10.78 -11.55 -3.58
N ILE A 8 11.99 -10.99 -3.40
CA ILE A 8 12.92 -11.38 -2.32
C ILE A 8 13.32 -10.18 -1.48
N SER A 9 13.90 -9.14 -2.09
CA SER A 9 14.47 -8.01 -1.36
C SER A 9 13.42 -7.28 -0.53
N HIS A 10 12.17 -7.18 -1.00
CA HIS A 10 11.10 -6.50 -0.24
C HIS A 10 10.82 -7.11 1.14
N TRP A 11 11.31 -8.32 1.40
CA TRP A 11 11.22 -8.95 2.71
C TRP A 11 12.36 -8.50 3.63
N ILE A 12 13.59 -8.47 3.15
CA ILE A 12 14.80 -8.32 4.00
C ILE A 12 15.57 -7.01 3.79
N VAL A 13 15.22 -6.23 2.77
CA VAL A 13 15.86 -4.96 2.43
C VAL A 13 14.88 -3.81 2.69
N PRO A 14 15.31 -2.71 3.32
CA PRO A 14 14.49 -1.52 3.49
C PRO A 14 13.93 -0.99 2.16
N VAL A 15 12.64 -0.65 2.14
CA VAL A 15 11.91 -0.21 0.94
C VAL A 15 12.58 0.98 0.24
N HIS A 16 13.16 1.94 0.98
CA HIS A 16 13.85 3.09 0.37
C HIS A 16 15.09 2.69 -0.45
N LEU A 17 15.77 1.59 -0.10
CA LEU A 17 16.88 1.06 -0.91
C LEU A 17 16.37 0.33 -2.14
N ILE A 18 15.25 -0.39 -2.01
CA ILE A 18 14.60 -1.07 -3.14
C ILE A 18 14.11 -0.05 -4.16
N HIS A 19 13.50 1.04 -3.69
CA HIS A 19 13.02 2.16 -4.51
C HIS A 19 14.15 2.73 -5.40
N LYS A 20 15.33 2.97 -4.83
CA LYS A 20 16.53 3.41 -5.58
C LYS A 20 17.04 2.36 -6.56
N ARG A 21 17.09 1.08 -6.15
CA ARG A 21 17.54 -0.03 -7.02
C ARG A 21 16.63 -0.25 -8.23
N LEU A 22 15.34 0.00 -8.08
CA LEU A 22 14.37 -0.12 -9.18
C LEU A 22 14.55 1.01 -10.20
N LEU A 23 14.83 2.23 -9.75
CA LEU A 23 15.14 3.34 -10.65
C LEU A 23 16.41 3.04 -11.47
N HIS A 24 17.46 2.55 -10.81
CA HIS A 24 18.66 2.12 -11.52
C HIS A 24 18.41 0.96 -12.50
N GLY A 25 17.56 -0.01 -12.12
CA GLY A 25 17.15 -1.08 -13.01
C GLY A 25 16.40 -0.59 -14.26
N TYR A 26 15.59 0.45 -14.10
CA TYR A 26 14.95 1.15 -15.21
C TYR A 26 15.98 1.84 -16.11
N GLU A 27 16.91 2.62 -15.55
CA GLU A 27 17.95 3.33 -16.32
C GLU A 27 18.78 2.37 -17.18
N VAL A 28 19.26 1.27 -16.58
CA VAL A 28 20.03 0.24 -17.29
C VAL A 28 19.19 -0.40 -18.39
N GLY A 29 17.94 -0.77 -18.09
CA GLY A 29 17.05 -1.37 -19.09
C GLY A 29 16.78 -0.43 -20.28
N MET A 30 16.62 0.87 -20.03
CA MET A 30 16.48 1.88 -21.09
C MET A 30 17.75 2.00 -21.93
N GLN A 31 18.94 2.00 -21.31
CA GLN A 31 20.22 2.06 -22.01
C GLN A 31 20.51 0.83 -22.87
N THR A 32 20.11 -0.36 -22.42
CA THR A 32 20.35 -1.63 -23.13
C THR A 32 19.22 -2.02 -24.08
N GLY A 33 18.15 -1.22 -24.17
CA GLY A 33 16.97 -1.51 -25.00
C GLY A 33 16.02 -2.56 -24.43
N ASP A 34 16.21 -3.00 -23.17
CA ASP A 34 15.31 -3.91 -22.46
C ASP A 34 14.14 -3.13 -21.85
N THR A 35 13.27 -2.64 -22.74
CA THR A 35 12.12 -1.81 -22.36
C THR A 35 11.10 -2.56 -21.49
N GLY A 36 10.99 -3.88 -21.61
CA GLY A 36 10.09 -4.69 -20.81
C GLY A 36 10.47 -4.68 -19.33
N PHE A 37 11.72 -5.03 -19.00
CA PHE A 37 12.18 -4.98 -17.60
C PHE A 37 12.40 -3.56 -17.09
N ALA A 38 12.68 -2.60 -17.97
CA ALA A 38 12.70 -1.18 -17.60
C ALA A 38 11.31 -0.75 -17.08
N MET A 39 10.24 -1.02 -17.84
CA MET A 39 8.89 -0.61 -17.44
C MET A 39 8.37 -1.37 -16.23
N LEU A 40 8.70 -2.65 -16.06
CA LEU A 40 8.39 -3.37 -14.81
C LEU A 40 9.12 -2.76 -13.60
N SER A 41 10.38 -2.36 -13.77
CA SER A 41 11.16 -1.73 -12.70
C SER A 41 10.57 -0.40 -12.29
N ILE A 42 10.22 0.46 -13.25
CA ILE A 42 9.66 1.78 -12.96
C ILE A 42 8.21 1.68 -12.44
N GLN A 43 7.43 0.70 -12.91
CA GLN A 43 6.10 0.42 -12.35
C GLN A 43 6.19 0.15 -10.84
N LEU A 44 7.07 -0.76 -10.41
CA LEU A 44 7.23 -1.06 -9.00
C LEU A 44 7.85 0.10 -8.22
N HIS A 45 8.74 0.89 -8.84
CA HIS A 45 9.27 2.12 -8.26
C HIS A 45 8.14 3.10 -7.91
N CYS A 46 7.24 3.39 -8.86
CA CYS A 46 6.11 4.29 -8.65
C CYS A 46 5.15 3.79 -7.56
N GLN A 47 4.86 2.47 -7.53
CA GLN A 47 4.07 1.87 -6.45
C GLN A 47 4.73 2.10 -5.08
N LEU A 48 6.04 1.93 -4.98
CA LEU A 48 6.79 2.14 -3.74
C LEU A 48 6.95 3.61 -3.35
N SER A 49 6.87 4.55 -4.28
CA SER A 49 6.96 6.00 -4.00
C SER A 49 5.92 6.45 -2.98
N GLN A 50 4.71 5.88 -3.02
CA GLN A 50 3.63 6.19 -2.07
C GLN A 50 3.93 5.68 -0.64
N TYR A 51 4.88 4.76 -0.48
CA TYR A 51 5.14 4.10 0.79
C TYR A 51 6.22 4.86 1.58
N VAL A 52 7.16 5.48 0.88
CA VAL A 52 8.35 6.14 1.45
C VAL A 52 8.14 7.63 1.74
N GLY A 53 6.90 8.11 1.80
CA GLY A 53 6.57 9.47 2.21
C GLY A 53 7.04 10.56 1.25
N LYS A 54 7.18 10.24 -0.04
CA LYS A 54 7.52 11.24 -1.06
C LYS A 54 6.37 12.25 -1.22
N PRO A 55 6.65 13.55 -1.42
CA PRO A 55 5.61 14.55 -1.68
C PRO A 55 4.70 14.13 -2.83
N LEU A 56 3.39 14.17 -2.62
CA LEU A 56 2.39 13.65 -3.58
C LEU A 56 2.48 14.34 -4.94
N SER A 57 2.78 15.64 -5.00
CA SER A 57 2.97 16.38 -6.26
C SER A 57 4.14 15.87 -7.10
N LEU A 58 5.21 15.39 -6.45
CA LEU A 58 6.33 14.77 -7.16
C LEU A 58 5.96 13.38 -7.67
N ILE A 59 5.15 12.62 -6.92
CA ILE A 59 4.65 11.32 -7.37
C ILE A 59 3.73 11.50 -8.59
N ASP A 60 2.85 12.50 -8.57
CA ASP A 60 1.97 12.83 -9.69
C ASP A 60 2.76 13.13 -10.98
N ALA A 61 3.76 14.03 -10.89
CA ALA A 61 4.62 14.36 -12.04
C ALA A 61 5.41 13.15 -12.58
N GLU A 62 5.91 12.28 -11.69
CA GLU A 62 6.59 11.05 -12.10
C GLU A 62 5.65 10.07 -12.78
N LEU A 63 4.45 9.88 -12.23
CA LEU A 63 3.45 9.01 -12.82
C LEU A 63 3.11 9.47 -14.23
N GLN A 64 2.79 10.76 -14.43
CA GLN A 64 2.50 11.32 -15.75
C GLN A 64 3.63 11.03 -16.75
N THR A 65 4.87 11.27 -16.33
CA THR A 65 6.07 11.04 -17.15
C THR A 65 6.20 9.57 -17.55
N TYR A 66 6.15 8.64 -16.57
CA TYR A 66 6.40 7.23 -16.84
C TYR A 66 5.23 6.53 -17.52
N MET A 67 3.99 6.96 -17.28
CA MET A 67 2.85 6.44 -18.03
C MET A 67 2.91 6.84 -19.49
N GLN A 68 3.34 8.07 -19.81
CA GLN A 68 3.56 8.46 -21.20
C GLN A 68 4.64 7.59 -21.86
N GLN A 69 5.77 7.35 -21.16
CA GLN A 69 6.80 6.45 -21.68
C GLN A 69 6.28 5.01 -21.87
N MET A 70 5.42 4.51 -20.99
CA MET A 70 4.80 3.19 -21.17
C MET A 70 3.93 3.13 -22.43
N ILE A 71 3.26 4.24 -22.82
CA ILE A 71 2.54 4.35 -24.09
C ILE A 71 3.54 4.29 -25.25
N ASP A 72 4.56 5.13 -25.22
CA ASP A 72 5.56 5.25 -26.29
C ASP A 72 6.29 3.93 -26.56
N HIS A 73 6.54 3.16 -25.50
CA HIS A 73 7.18 1.83 -25.56
C HIS A 73 6.20 0.65 -25.67
N LYS A 74 4.89 0.91 -25.84
CA LYS A 74 3.84 -0.11 -26.00
C LYS A 74 3.73 -1.09 -24.81
N GLN A 75 4.02 -0.62 -23.60
CA GLN A 75 3.97 -1.37 -22.35
C GLN A 75 2.64 -1.14 -21.60
N GLU A 76 1.53 -1.38 -22.30
CA GLU A 76 0.17 -1.10 -21.81
C GLU A 76 -0.15 -1.81 -20.50
N LYS A 77 0.29 -3.06 -20.36
CA LYS A 77 0.07 -3.83 -19.13
C LYS A 77 0.70 -3.16 -17.91
N CYS A 78 1.90 -2.59 -18.05
CA CYS A 78 2.54 -1.87 -16.96
C CYS A 78 1.77 -0.58 -16.62
N ARG A 79 1.29 0.11 -17.65
CA ARG A 79 0.52 1.35 -17.52
C ARG A 79 -0.77 1.13 -16.74
N VAL A 80 -1.55 0.13 -17.11
CA VAL A 80 -2.83 -0.21 -16.45
C VAL A 80 -2.63 -0.50 -14.95
N HIS A 81 -1.52 -1.14 -14.57
CA HIS A 81 -1.18 -1.42 -13.16
C HIS A 81 -0.80 -0.18 -12.35
N LEU A 82 -0.49 0.96 -12.99
CA LEU A 82 -0.25 2.24 -12.31
C LEU A 82 -1.48 3.13 -12.19
N LEU A 83 -2.56 2.88 -12.93
CA LEU A 83 -3.76 3.73 -12.86
C LEU A 83 -4.37 3.81 -11.43
N PRO A 84 -4.45 2.71 -10.65
CA PRO A 84 -4.94 2.79 -9.26
C PRO A 84 -4.03 3.62 -8.34
N VAL A 85 -2.72 3.59 -8.60
CA VAL A 85 -1.71 4.38 -7.89
C VAL A 85 -1.96 5.85 -8.17
N TRP A 86 -2.10 6.21 -9.45
CA TRP A 86 -2.31 7.58 -9.87
C TRP A 86 -3.64 8.15 -9.38
N GLN A 87 -4.73 7.39 -9.50
CA GLN A 87 -6.02 7.84 -9.01
C GLN A 87 -6.01 8.10 -7.50
N LEU A 88 -5.32 7.26 -6.71
CA LEU A 88 -5.16 7.52 -5.28
C LEU A 88 -4.36 8.80 -5.03
N VAL A 89 -3.27 9.05 -5.77
CA VAL A 89 -2.51 10.31 -5.65
C VAL A 89 -3.41 11.51 -5.96
N MET A 90 -4.17 11.46 -7.06
CA MET A 90 -5.11 12.51 -7.45
C MET A 90 -6.18 12.77 -6.37
N ASN A 91 -6.70 11.71 -5.75
CA ASN A 91 -7.65 11.82 -4.64
C ASN A 91 -7.00 12.55 -3.44
N LEU A 92 -5.78 12.17 -3.07
CA LEU A 92 -5.08 12.72 -1.90
C LEU A 92 -4.59 14.16 -2.07
N ILE A 93 -4.32 14.61 -3.31
CA ILE A 93 -3.97 16.01 -3.60
C ILE A 93 -5.21 16.93 -3.80
N GLY A 94 -6.42 16.37 -3.74
CA GLY A 94 -7.67 17.14 -3.87
C GLY A 94 -8.13 17.39 -5.31
N CYS A 95 -7.65 16.61 -6.29
CA CYS A 95 -8.07 16.72 -7.68
C CYS A 95 -9.33 15.90 -8.03
N SER A 96 -9.87 15.10 -7.09
CA SER A 96 -11.09 14.33 -7.30
C SER A 96 -12.31 14.99 -6.66
N LYS A 97 -13.46 14.91 -7.32
CA LYS A 97 -14.75 15.39 -6.79
C LYS A 97 -15.25 14.53 -5.62
N GLU A 98 -14.95 13.23 -5.65
CA GLU A 98 -15.36 12.28 -4.61
C GLU A 98 -14.12 11.48 -4.16
N PRO A 99 -13.25 12.07 -3.30
CA PRO A 99 -11.92 11.52 -3.01
C PRO A 99 -11.91 10.16 -2.30
N SER A 100 -13.02 9.78 -1.65
CA SER A 100 -13.14 8.48 -0.99
C SER A 100 -13.29 7.32 -1.98
N ILE A 101 -13.76 7.59 -3.21
CA ILE A 101 -13.90 6.59 -4.27
C ILE A 101 -12.65 6.60 -5.14
N LEU A 102 -12.09 5.41 -5.39
CA LEU A 102 -10.96 5.23 -6.30
C LEU A 102 -11.44 5.25 -7.77
N SER A 103 -12.04 6.35 -8.20
CA SER A 103 -12.53 6.59 -9.56
C SER A 103 -12.42 8.08 -9.88
N GLY A 104 -12.04 8.42 -11.11
CA GLY A 104 -11.81 9.81 -11.50
C GLY A 104 -11.09 9.92 -12.84
N GLU A 105 -10.31 10.99 -13.00
CA GLU A 105 -9.64 11.32 -14.26
C GLU A 105 -8.64 10.26 -14.73
N ALA A 106 -7.87 9.66 -13.81
CA ALA A 106 -6.88 8.65 -14.15
C ALA A 106 -7.51 7.29 -14.52
N MET A 107 -8.61 6.91 -13.87
CA MET A 107 -9.35 5.67 -14.18
C MET A 107 -10.80 5.71 -13.72
N GLN A 108 -11.65 5.00 -14.47
CA GLN A 108 -13.00 4.65 -14.01
C GLN A 108 -12.98 3.29 -13.31
N LEU A 109 -13.49 3.23 -12.08
CA LEU A 109 -13.42 2.02 -11.24
C LEU A 109 -14.13 0.83 -11.90
N GLU A 110 -15.36 1.02 -12.40
CA GLU A 110 -16.15 -0.07 -12.97
C GLU A 110 -15.49 -0.67 -14.21
N ASP A 111 -14.91 0.16 -15.07
CA ASP A 111 -14.20 -0.28 -16.27
C ASP A 111 -12.94 -1.06 -15.90
N MET A 112 -12.21 -0.62 -14.89
CA MET A 112 -11.02 -1.33 -14.39
C MET A 112 -11.37 -2.68 -13.77
N LEU A 113 -12.47 -2.77 -13.02
CA LEU A 113 -12.93 -4.05 -12.48
C LEU A 113 -13.41 -5.00 -13.60
N ARG A 114 -14.10 -4.49 -14.62
CA ARG A 114 -14.49 -5.27 -15.81
C ARG A 114 -13.26 -5.79 -16.55
N HIS A 115 -12.26 -4.94 -16.77
CA HIS A 115 -10.99 -5.32 -17.37
C HIS A 115 -10.31 -6.45 -16.59
N CYS A 116 -10.33 -6.41 -15.25
CA CYS A 116 -9.80 -7.49 -14.42
C CYS A 116 -10.52 -8.82 -14.65
N ASP A 117 -11.85 -8.80 -14.78
CA ASP A 117 -12.66 -10.01 -15.00
C ASP A 117 -12.43 -10.61 -16.39
N GLU A 118 -12.43 -9.77 -17.42
CA GLU A 118 -12.20 -10.18 -18.81
C GLU A 118 -10.81 -10.80 -19.01
N ASN A 119 -9.79 -10.23 -18.36
CA ASN A 119 -8.40 -10.66 -18.49
C ASN A 119 -7.95 -11.64 -17.41
N ARG A 120 -8.81 -11.95 -16.43
CA ARG A 120 -8.48 -12.76 -15.23
C ARG A 120 -7.24 -12.22 -14.50
N ASP A 121 -7.11 -10.89 -14.41
CA ASP A 121 -5.97 -10.23 -13.77
C ASP A 121 -6.21 -10.04 -12.27
N ASP A 122 -6.00 -11.13 -11.51
CA ASP A 122 -6.11 -11.11 -10.04
C ASP A 122 -5.11 -10.14 -9.39
N MET A 123 -3.97 -9.88 -10.02
CA MET A 123 -2.95 -9.00 -9.46
C MET A 123 -3.42 -7.54 -9.51
N LEU A 124 -3.96 -7.12 -10.66
CA LEU A 124 -4.55 -5.80 -10.83
C LEU A 124 -5.76 -5.62 -9.91
N ARG A 125 -6.64 -6.61 -9.83
CA ARG A 125 -7.80 -6.57 -8.93
C ARG A 125 -7.38 -6.37 -7.48
N ASN A 126 -6.40 -7.14 -7.01
CA ASN A 126 -5.85 -6.97 -5.66
C ASN A 126 -5.23 -5.57 -5.46
N ASN A 127 -4.58 -5.03 -6.49
CA ASN A 127 -4.01 -3.68 -6.44
C ASN A 127 -5.10 -2.61 -6.28
N ILE A 128 -6.16 -2.66 -7.11
CA ILE A 128 -7.32 -1.77 -7.06
C ILE A 128 -7.98 -1.84 -5.68
N GLU A 129 -8.32 -3.04 -5.22
CA GLU A 129 -8.99 -3.22 -3.92
C GLU A 129 -8.13 -2.71 -2.76
N SER A 130 -6.79 -2.80 -2.87
CA SER A 130 -5.89 -2.28 -1.83
C SER A 130 -5.92 -0.75 -1.77
N HIS A 131 -5.91 -0.10 -2.94
CA HIS A 131 -6.00 1.34 -3.05
C HIS A 131 -7.38 1.88 -2.67
N GLN A 132 -8.47 1.11 -2.91
CA GLN A 132 -9.80 1.44 -2.41
C GLN A 132 -9.85 1.46 -0.88
N ILE A 133 -9.23 0.47 -0.22
CA ILE A 133 -9.15 0.46 1.26
C ILE A 133 -8.37 1.66 1.77
N TRP A 134 -7.27 2.04 1.11
CA TRP A 134 -6.48 3.21 1.52
C TRP A 134 -7.26 4.50 1.36
N SER A 135 -7.85 4.72 0.18
CA SER A 135 -8.65 5.91 -0.11
C SER A 135 -9.78 6.02 0.91
N GLY A 136 -10.54 4.94 1.08
CA GLY A 136 -11.62 4.91 2.06
C GLY A 136 -11.14 5.17 3.48
N PHE A 137 -9.99 4.62 3.89
CA PHE A 137 -9.46 4.83 5.24
C PHE A 137 -9.08 6.29 5.48
N TYR A 138 -8.34 6.91 4.55
CA TYR A 138 -7.93 8.32 4.68
C TYR A 138 -9.12 9.29 4.68
N PHE A 139 -10.22 8.94 4.01
CA PHE A 139 -11.44 9.75 3.94
C PHE A 139 -12.54 9.29 4.92
N GLY A 140 -12.23 8.40 5.87
CA GLY A 140 -13.13 8.04 6.96
C GLY A 140 -14.23 7.01 6.64
N GLU A 141 -14.18 6.37 5.47
CA GLU A 141 -15.14 5.36 4.99
C GLU A 141 -14.88 3.96 5.59
N TYR A 142 -14.73 3.88 6.91
CA TYR A 142 -14.27 2.65 7.58
C TYR A 142 -15.24 1.47 7.40
N GLU A 143 -16.55 1.70 7.34
CA GLU A 143 -17.53 0.62 7.09
C GLU A 143 -17.38 0.03 5.68
N PHE A 144 -17.11 0.87 4.69
CA PHE A 144 -16.79 0.41 3.33
C PHE A 144 -15.49 -0.39 3.32
N CYS A 145 -14.43 0.13 3.94
CA CYS A 145 -13.16 -0.57 4.08
C CYS A 145 -13.36 -1.94 4.75
N GLY A 146 -14.14 -2.00 5.84
CA GLY A 146 -14.46 -3.23 6.53
C GLY A 146 -15.16 -4.26 5.65
N ARG A 147 -16.18 -3.85 4.88
CA ARG A 147 -16.85 -4.76 3.92
C ARG A 147 -15.84 -5.33 2.91
N LEU A 148 -14.97 -4.48 2.37
CA LEU A 148 -13.98 -4.88 1.37
C LEU A 148 -12.90 -5.80 1.96
N VAL A 149 -12.38 -5.49 3.15
CA VAL A 149 -11.42 -6.34 3.90
C VAL A 149 -11.98 -7.76 4.09
N LEU A 150 -13.23 -7.87 4.51
CA LEU A 150 -13.87 -9.18 4.75
C LEU A 150 -14.15 -9.95 3.45
N ALA A 151 -14.58 -9.26 2.39
CA ALA A 151 -14.87 -9.87 1.10
C ALA A 151 -13.61 -10.46 0.42
N THR A 152 -12.46 -9.85 0.69
CA THR A 152 -11.18 -10.15 0.02
C THR A 152 -10.28 -11.08 0.81
N LYS A 153 -10.53 -11.24 2.13
CA LYS A 153 -9.77 -12.11 3.05
C LYS A 153 -9.55 -13.54 2.53
N ARG A 154 -10.48 -14.09 1.74
CA ARG A 154 -10.42 -15.48 1.22
C ARG A 154 -9.73 -15.61 -0.14
N LYS A 155 -9.51 -14.50 -0.85
CA LYS A 155 -8.98 -14.49 -2.23
C LYS A 155 -7.46 -14.34 -2.31
N THR A 156 -6.82 -13.87 -1.25
CA THR A 156 -5.36 -13.68 -1.17
C THR A 156 -4.62 -15.01 -0.93
N LYS A 157 -4.59 -15.89 -1.94
CA LYS A 157 -3.85 -17.16 -1.90
C LYS A 157 -2.44 -17.08 -2.51
N ARG A 158 -2.14 -16.04 -3.31
CA ARG A 158 -0.82 -15.85 -3.93
C ARG A 158 0.00 -14.83 -3.13
N ALA A 159 1.29 -15.09 -2.99
CA ALA A 159 2.23 -14.13 -2.41
C ALA A 159 2.34 -12.93 -3.34
N THR A 160 1.59 -11.86 -3.04
CA THR A 160 1.74 -10.59 -3.73
C THR A 160 2.92 -9.84 -3.11
N PRO A 161 3.82 -9.24 -3.91
CA PRO A 161 4.81 -8.31 -3.41
C PRO A 161 4.14 -7.26 -2.52
N LEU A 162 4.82 -6.87 -1.43
CA LEU A 162 4.40 -5.73 -0.60
C LEU A 162 3.06 -5.91 0.15
N THR A 163 2.64 -7.15 0.38
CA THR A 163 1.46 -7.51 1.19
C THR A 163 1.42 -6.87 2.58
N TRP A 164 2.57 -6.47 3.14
CA TRP A 164 2.63 -5.80 4.43
C TRP A 164 1.89 -4.46 4.44
N ARG A 165 1.87 -3.75 3.32
CA ARG A 165 1.22 -2.45 3.21
C ARG A 165 -0.30 -2.58 3.24
N ARG A 166 -0.87 -3.60 2.59
CA ARG A 166 -2.28 -3.94 2.74
C ARG A 166 -2.62 -4.33 4.17
N ALA A 167 -1.78 -5.15 4.80
CA ALA A 167 -2.01 -5.58 6.18
C ALA A 167 -2.09 -4.41 7.16
N LEU A 168 -1.30 -3.34 6.95
CA LEU A 168 -1.41 -2.10 7.74
C LEU A 168 -2.85 -1.56 7.72
N PHE A 169 -3.42 -1.29 6.55
CA PHE A 169 -4.76 -0.71 6.45
C PHE A 169 -5.89 -1.69 6.80
N ASP A 170 -5.71 -2.99 6.53
CA ASP A 170 -6.63 -4.03 7.00
C ASP A 170 -6.71 -4.00 8.54
N GLY A 171 -5.56 -3.93 9.21
CA GLY A 171 -5.47 -3.90 10.67
C GLY A 171 -6.01 -2.60 11.26
N LEU A 172 -5.62 -1.43 10.72
CA LEU A 172 -6.13 -0.13 11.17
C LEU A 172 -7.65 -0.04 11.02
N THR A 173 -8.19 -0.50 9.89
CA THR A 173 -9.64 -0.58 9.67
C THR A 173 -10.30 -1.48 10.73
N ALA A 174 -9.70 -2.63 11.03
CA ALA A 174 -10.24 -3.54 12.04
C ALA A 174 -10.21 -2.95 13.46
N PHE A 175 -9.13 -2.26 13.84
CA PHE A 175 -9.04 -1.56 15.12
C PHE A 175 -10.07 -0.45 15.23
N GLU A 176 -10.22 0.37 14.18
CA GLU A 176 -11.18 1.47 14.17
C GLU A 176 -12.63 0.97 14.27
N LEU A 177 -12.99 -0.04 13.47
CA LEU A 177 -14.32 -0.64 13.55
C LEU A 177 -14.55 -1.36 14.88
N ALA A 178 -13.53 -1.99 15.47
CA ALA A 178 -13.66 -2.56 16.82
C ALA A 178 -13.94 -1.49 17.87
N ARG A 179 -13.31 -0.32 17.75
CA ARG A 179 -13.51 0.83 18.65
C ARG A 179 -14.91 1.41 18.51
N ARG A 180 -15.38 1.66 17.29
CA ARG A 180 -16.70 2.25 17.00
C ARG A 180 -17.85 1.32 17.35
N THR A 181 -17.77 0.07 16.92
CA THR A 181 -18.90 -0.87 16.98
C THR A 181 -18.88 -1.75 18.22
N LYS A 182 -17.76 -1.76 18.97
CA LYS A 182 -17.50 -2.72 20.06
C LYS A 182 -17.63 -4.19 19.63
N SER A 183 -17.53 -4.45 18.33
CA SER A 183 -17.75 -5.78 17.76
C SER A 183 -16.60 -6.72 18.05
N ARG A 184 -16.92 -7.87 18.65
CA ARG A 184 -15.96 -8.96 18.87
C ARG A 184 -15.33 -9.45 17.56
N LYS A 185 -16.09 -9.43 16.45
CA LYS A 185 -15.60 -9.83 15.13
C LYS A 185 -14.41 -8.98 14.68
N TRP A 186 -14.53 -7.66 14.83
CA TRP A 186 -13.47 -6.72 14.44
C TRP A 186 -12.27 -6.80 15.38
N LYS A 187 -12.50 -6.97 16.70
CA LYS A 187 -11.44 -7.23 17.67
C LYS A 187 -10.66 -8.50 17.33
N THR A 188 -11.35 -9.60 17.02
CA THR A 188 -10.70 -10.86 16.59
C THR A 188 -9.90 -10.64 15.31
N HIS A 189 -10.46 -9.94 14.32
CA HIS A 189 -9.77 -9.70 13.07
C HIS A 189 -8.50 -8.84 13.25
N ALA A 190 -8.56 -7.79 14.07
CA ALA A 190 -7.40 -6.97 14.42
C ALA A 190 -6.28 -7.82 15.06
N GLN A 191 -6.64 -8.76 15.94
CA GLN A 191 -5.69 -9.69 16.57
C GLN A 191 -5.06 -10.66 15.56
N GLU A 192 -5.83 -11.21 14.62
CA GLU A 192 -5.31 -12.09 13.56
C GLU A 192 -4.30 -11.36 12.67
N VAL A 193 -4.63 -10.14 12.23
CA VAL A 193 -3.73 -9.33 11.40
C VAL A 193 -2.48 -8.93 12.19
N THR A 194 -2.62 -8.59 13.47
CA THR A 194 -1.49 -8.31 14.37
C THR A 194 -0.55 -9.51 14.49
N ALA A 195 -1.09 -10.71 14.72
CA ALA A 195 -0.30 -11.94 14.80
C ALA A 195 0.40 -12.25 13.47
N LYS A 196 -0.27 -12.00 12.34
CA LYS A 196 0.31 -12.16 11.00
C LYS A 196 1.51 -11.25 10.79
N VAL A 197 1.37 -9.96 11.10
CA VAL A 197 2.46 -8.97 10.98
C VAL A 197 3.59 -9.29 11.95
N ARG A 198 3.29 -9.70 13.19
CA ARG A 198 4.30 -10.16 14.15
C ARG A 198 5.12 -11.32 13.59
N GLY A 199 4.46 -12.34 13.03
CA GLY A 199 5.13 -13.48 12.40
C GLY A 199 6.02 -13.08 11.21
N TRP A 200 5.70 -11.98 10.52
CA TRP A 200 6.58 -11.44 9.47
C TRP A 200 7.81 -10.75 10.04
N VAL A 201 7.65 -9.96 11.11
CA VAL A 201 8.77 -9.32 11.82
C VAL A 201 9.71 -10.37 12.40
N GLU A 202 9.18 -11.42 13.03
CA GLU A 202 9.95 -12.54 13.57
C GLU A 202 10.74 -13.29 12.48
N LYS A 203 10.18 -13.36 11.26
CA LYS A 203 10.85 -13.90 10.07
C LYS A 203 11.78 -12.89 9.38
N GLY A 204 12.11 -11.78 10.04
CA GLY A 204 13.08 -10.80 9.57
C GLY A 204 12.53 -9.74 8.61
N ASN A 205 11.21 -9.55 8.52
CA ASN A 205 10.67 -8.49 7.68
C ASN A 205 10.93 -7.10 8.29
N VAL A 206 11.86 -6.36 7.69
CA VAL A 206 12.31 -5.04 8.16
C VAL A 206 11.32 -3.90 7.85
N ASN A 207 10.41 -4.13 6.91
CA ASN A 207 9.49 -3.11 6.38
C ASN A 207 8.16 -3.05 7.13
N CYS A 208 7.92 -3.93 8.10
CA CYS A 208 6.68 -3.95 8.88
C CYS A 208 6.90 -3.87 10.40
N THR A 209 8.13 -3.56 10.85
CA THR A 209 8.43 -3.42 12.28
C THR A 209 7.63 -2.31 12.93
N HIS A 210 7.55 -1.13 12.30
CA HIS A 210 6.75 -0.01 12.79
C HIS A 210 5.25 -0.31 12.76
N VAL A 211 4.78 -1.07 11.76
CA VAL A 211 3.38 -1.54 11.67
C VAL A 211 3.03 -2.45 12.84
N HIS A 212 3.90 -3.39 13.21
CA HIS A 212 3.66 -4.24 14.38
C HIS A 212 3.57 -3.42 15.67
N ILE A 213 4.47 -2.46 15.86
CA ILE A 213 4.48 -1.58 17.04
C ILE A 213 3.20 -0.73 17.09
N LEU A 214 2.76 -0.21 15.93
CA LEU A 214 1.50 0.54 15.82
C LEU A 214 0.30 -0.32 16.21
N PHE A 215 0.21 -1.56 15.76
CA PHE A 215 -0.87 -2.47 16.16
C PHE A 215 -0.85 -2.81 17.64
N GLU A 216 0.34 -2.94 18.24
CA GLU A 216 0.45 -3.12 19.68
C GLU A 216 0.01 -1.85 20.46
N ALA A 217 0.14 -0.67 19.86
CA ALA A 217 -0.39 0.59 20.40
C ALA A 217 -1.92 0.62 20.30
N GLU A 218 -2.48 0.34 19.12
CA GLU A 218 -3.93 0.25 18.89
C GLU A 218 -4.59 -0.76 19.82
N LYS A 219 -3.96 -1.92 20.01
CA LYS A 219 -4.44 -2.95 20.94
C LYS A 219 -4.47 -2.44 22.38
N ALA A 220 -3.39 -1.78 22.84
CA ALA A 220 -3.35 -1.22 24.18
C ALA A 220 -4.42 -0.13 24.37
N ALA A 221 -4.64 0.72 23.36
CA ALA A 221 -5.69 1.74 23.36
C ALA A 221 -7.09 1.10 23.44
N LEU A 222 -7.35 0.05 22.66
CA LEU A 222 -8.63 -0.69 22.70
C LEU A 222 -8.88 -1.40 24.04
N GLU A 223 -7.82 -1.71 24.79
CA GLU A 223 -7.86 -2.30 26.13
C GLU A 223 -7.93 -1.26 27.26
N GLY A 224 -7.92 0.04 26.95
CA GLY A 224 -7.94 1.12 27.94
C GLY A 224 -6.62 1.33 28.69
N LYS A 225 -5.50 0.87 28.11
CA LYS A 225 -4.15 0.97 28.70
C LYS A 225 -3.42 2.19 28.15
N ASP A 226 -3.91 3.38 28.47
CA ASP A 226 -3.51 4.63 27.81
C ASP A 226 -2.00 4.94 27.91
N THR A 227 -1.38 4.70 29.06
CA THR A 227 0.06 4.91 29.24
C THR A 227 0.88 3.98 28.35
N GLU A 228 0.50 2.70 28.26
CA GLU A 228 1.17 1.72 27.41
C GLU A 228 0.97 2.06 25.92
N ALA A 229 -0.25 2.44 25.54
CA ALA A 229 -0.57 2.86 24.18
C ALA A 229 0.29 4.05 23.76
N ARG A 230 0.37 5.10 24.60
CA ARG A 230 1.15 6.31 24.33
C ARG A 230 2.63 6.02 24.09
N GLU A 231 3.25 5.18 24.92
CA GLU A 231 4.66 4.82 24.74
C GLU A 231 4.89 4.00 23.48
N LYS A 232 3.95 3.11 23.13
CA LYS A 232 4.01 2.37 21.86
C LYS A 232 3.79 3.26 20.64
N TYR A 233 2.88 4.24 20.68
CA TYR A 233 2.71 5.20 19.59
C TYR A 233 3.99 6.01 19.37
N LYS A 234 4.61 6.55 20.43
CA LYS A 234 5.92 7.23 20.32
C LYS A 234 6.98 6.34 19.67
N LYS A 235 7.03 5.06 20.06
CA LYS A 235 7.95 4.08 19.47
C LYS A 235 7.63 3.79 18.01
N ALA A 236 6.35 3.69 17.62
CA ALA A 236 5.92 3.52 16.24
C ALA A 236 6.34 4.71 15.38
N ILE A 237 6.07 5.94 15.85
CA ILE A 237 6.47 7.21 15.23
C ILE A 237 7.99 7.26 15.00
N SER A 238 8.77 6.98 16.03
CA SER A 238 10.24 6.99 15.94
C SER A 238 10.75 5.93 14.96
N THR A 239 10.20 4.72 15.01
CA THR A 239 10.61 3.60 14.13
C THR A 239 10.25 3.89 12.67
N ALA A 240 9.03 4.38 12.40
CA ALA A 240 8.59 4.78 11.07
C ALA A 240 9.48 5.89 10.49
N SER A 241 9.80 6.90 11.31
CA SER A 241 10.70 8.00 10.95
C SER A 241 12.08 7.49 10.52
N ARG A 242 12.70 6.64 11.35
CA ARG A 242 14.03 6.09 11.08
C ARG A 242 14.08 5.25 9.81
N HIS A 243 12.99 4.56 9.47
CA HIS A 243 12.92 3.70 8.29
C HIS A 243 12.43 4.42 7.02
N GLY A 244 12.05 5.70 7.13
CA GLY A 244 11.62 6.53 6.00
C GLY A 244 10.13 6.41 5.65
N PHE A 245 9.29 5.92 6.56
CA PHE A 245 7.83 5.80 6.36
C PHE A 245 7.11 7.02 6.94
N LEU A 246 7.22 8.19 6.30
CA LEU A 246 6.67 9.46 6.83
C LEU A 246 5.14 9.47 6.93
N ASN A 247 4.48 8.84 5.97
CA ASN A 247 3.03 8.61 5.94
C ASN A 247 2.59 7.73 7.13
N ASP A 248 3.37 6.70 7.49
CA ASP A 248 3.02 5.84 8.63
C ASP A 248 3.35 6.50 9.97
N ARG A 249 4.34 7.39 9.98
CA ARG A 249 4.60 8.30 11.11
C ARG A 249 3.40 9.20 11.36
N ALA A 250 2.82 9.77 10.30
CA ALA A 250 1.63 10.61 10.41
C ALA A 250 0.43 9.81 10.94
N LEU A 251 0.16 8.63 10.37
CA LEU A 251 -0.89 7.71 10.84
C LEU A 251 -0.73 7.33 12.32
N ALA A 252 0.50 7.12 12.79
CA ALA A 252 0.75 6.78 14.20
C ALA A 252 0.59 7.97 15.17
N ASN A 253 0.35 9.18 14.67
CA ASN A 253 0.20 10.42 15.43
C ASN A 253 -1.22 11.03 15.32
N GLU A 254 -2.14 10.35 14.63
CA GLU A 254 -3.58 10.64 14.66
C GLU A 254 -4.19 10.26 16.01
#